data_AF-A0A5C6FJ13-F1
#
_entry.id   AF-A0A5C6FJ13-F1
#
_cell.length_a   1.000
_cell.length_b   1.000
_cell.length_c   1.000
_cell.angle_alpha   90.00
_cell.angle_beta   90.00
_cell.angle_gamma   90.00
#
_symmetry.space_group_name_H-M   'P 1'
#
loop_
_entity.id
_entity.type
_entity.pdbx_description
1 polymer ?
#
loop_
_entity_poly.entity_id
_entity_poly.type
_entity_poly.pdbx_seq_one_letter_code
_entity_poly.pdbx_strand_id
1 'polypeptide(L)'
;MDRAGAVNYAERLIALSSRFTIRTLLLFAAFSAVTFGAWKWLRPQDPNQAVDRFLWNDRSNGIATQRWDFGWQYAGDIRGNGSCIVLHHYRPEHEVYGQHGGFEVVIQLPKDAAVGDQFALFPIPPDRKGEAQPHDRRYTLMLPGEFTVRTFGDHMGSLVAESEIRKSTVTLKTMSVDRVLIHVEVDVTIPEFYDINLDQDFTLKRNSKNDG
;
A
#
# COMPACT_ATOMS: atom_id res chain seq x y z
N MET A 1 14.93 58.76 52.19
CA MET A 1 14.42 58.06 50.98
C MET A 1 14.12 56.63 51.37
N ASP A 2 12.85 56.26 51.22
CA ASP A 2 12.20 55.19 51.97
C ASP A 2 12.49 53.80 51.37
N ARG A 3 13.20 52.93 52.11
CA ARG A 3 13.59 51.59 51.64
C ARG A 3 12.38 50.69 51.33
N ALA A 4 11.23 50.96 51.96
CA ALA A 4 9.98 50.24 51.71
C ALA A 4 9.39 50.52 50.30
N GLY A 5 9.62 51.71 49.75
CA GLY A 5 9.13 52.08 48.40
C GLY A 5 9.88 51.38 47.27
N ALA A 6 11.17 51.11 47.44
CA ALA A 6 12.01 50.46 46.43
C ALA A 6 11.72 48.96 46.30
N VAL A 7 11.44 48.26 47.41
CA VAL A 7 11.07 46.84 47.41
C VAL A 7 9.71 46.63 46.72
N ASN A 8 8.75 47.52 46.99
CA ASN A 8 7.41 47.48 46.39
C ASN A 8 7.43 47.76 44.88
N TYR A 9 8.38 48.59 44.41
CA TYR A 9 8.60 48.83 42.98
C TYR A 9 9.27 47.65 42.27
N ALA A 10 10.27 47.01 42.90
CA ALA A 10 10.96 45.86 42.33
C ALA A 10 10.03 44.62 42.21
N GLU A 11 9.21 44.34 43.23
CA GLU A 11 8.21 43.27 43.18
C GLU A 11 7.14 43.52 42.11
N ARG A 12 6.70 44.78 41.94
CA ARG A 12 5.77 45.16 40.88
C ARG A 12 6.38 45.02 39.48
N LEU A 13 7.66 45.32 39.31
CA LEU A 13 8.37 45.15 38.04
C LEU A 13 8.59 43.68 37.68
N ILE A 14 8.90 42.81 38.65
CA ILE A 14 9.00 41.35 38.47
C ILE A 14 7.61 40.74 38.19
N ALA A 15 6.57 41.23 38.86
CA ALA A 15 5.20 40.82 38.59
C ALA A 15 4.71 41.29 37.20
N LEU A 16 5.11 42.49 36.75
CA LEU A 16 4.81 42.97 35.40
C LEU A 16 5.57 42.17 34.34
N SER A 17 6.87 41.93 34.55
CA SER A 17 7.70 41.18 33.61
C SER A 17 7.24 39.73 33.49
N SER A 18 6.94 39.06 34.61
CA SER A 18 6.39 37.70 34.60
C SER A 18 5.02 37.61 33.94
N ARG A 19 4.11 38.57 34.20
CA ARG A 19 2.81 38.64 33.50
C ARG A 19 2.97 38.88 31.99
N PHE A 20 3.95 39.68 31.59
CA PHE A 20 4.26 39.91 30.18
C PHE A 20 4.84 38.65 29.54
N THR A 21 5.82 38.00 30.19
CA THR A 21 6.43 36.75 29.73
C THR A 21 5.40 35.62 29.61
N ILE A 22 4.49 35.46 30.59
CA ILE A 22 3.42 34.45 30.54
C ILE A 22 2.46 34.74 29.39
N ARG A 23 2.04 36.00 29.20
CA ARG A 23 1.15 36.38 28.09
C ARG A 23 1.81 36.14 26.73
N THR A 24 3.10 36.47 26.59
CA THR A 24 3.85 36.22 25.36
C THR A 24 4.02 34.72 25.09
N LEU A 25 4.29 33.90 26.11
CA LEU A 25 4.34 32.44 26.00
C LEU A 25 2.99 31.84 25.58
N LEU A 26 1.89 32.31 26.17
CA LEU A 26 0.55 31.87 25.80
C LEU A 26 0.20 32.25 24.37
N LEU A 27 0.55 33.47 23.93
CA LEU A 27 0.37 33.90 22.55
C LEU A 27 1.22 33.06 21.59
N PHE A 28 2.47 32.75 21.95
CA PHE A 28 3.35 31.92 21.12
C PHE A 28 2.87 30.47 21.02
N ALA A 29 2.38 29.90 22.12
CA ALA A 29 1.79 28.56 22.15
C ALA A 29 0.49 28.51 21.34
N ALA A 30 -0.38 29.53 21.46
CA ALA A 30 -1.59 29.64 20.65
C ALA A 30 -1.25 29.79 19.16
N PHE A 31 -0.27 30.64 18.81
CA PHE A 31 0.16 30.81 17.42
C PHE A 31 0.77 29.52 16.85
N SER A 32 1.55 28.78 17.66
CA SER A 32 2.11 27.47 17.28
C SER A 32 1.03 26.40 17.12
N ALA A 33 0.00 26.40 17.97
CA ALA A 33 -1.12 25.47 17.86
C ALA A 33 -1.99 25.78 16.63
N VAL A 34 -2.22 27.07 16.33
CA VAL A 34 -2.95 27.51 15.13
C VAL A 34 -2.14 27.21 13.87
N THR A 35 -0.83 27.46 13.84
CA THR A 35 0.00 27.12 12.67
C THR A 35 0.11 25.61 12.48
N PHE A 36 0.20 24.81 13.56
CA PHE A 36 0.20 23.35 13.47
C PHE A 36 -1.17 22.79 13.04
N GLY A 37 -2.25 23.36 13.58
CA GLY A 37 -3.62 23.02 13.18
C GLY A 37 -3.90 23.40 11.74
N ALA A 38 -3.55 24.62 11.33
CA ALA A 38 -3.63 25.09 9.95
C ALA A 38 -2.73 24.28 9.02
N TRP A 39 -1.52 23.91 9.43
CA TRP A 39 -0.65 23.01 8.66
C TRP A 39 -1.22 21.60 8.54
N LYS A 40 -1.89 21.08 9.57
CA LYS A 40 -2.60 19.79 9.51
C LYS A 40 -3.85 19.85 8.63
N TRP A 41 -4.52 21.01 8.56
CA TRP A 41 -5.75 21.22 7.81
C TRP A 41 -5.51 21.66 6.36
N LEU A 42 -4.41 22.39 6.11
CA LEU A 42 -3.91 22.81 4.79
C LEU A 42 -2.91 21.82 4.19
N ARG A 43 -2.39 20.86 4.97
CA ARG A 43 -1.88 19.64 4.38
C ARG A 43 -3.04 19.10 3.56
N PRO A 44 -2.86 18.88 2.24
CA PRO A 44 -3.71 17.93 1.57
C PRO A 44 -3.73 16.71 2.47
N GLN A 45 -4.92 16.26 2.91
CA GLN A 45 -5.03 14.90 3.41
C GLN A 45 -4.35 14.06 2.34
N ASP A 46 -3.24 13.43 2.70
CA ASP A 46 -2.53 12.53 1.80
C ASP A 46 -3.58 11.52 1.32
N PRO A 47 -3.98 11.54 0.05
CA PRO A 47 -5.19 10.87 -0.44
C PRO A 47 -5.06 9.34 -0.44
N ASN A 48 -4.05 8.79 0.25
CA ASN A 48 -3.69 7.37 0.38
C ASN A 48 -4.79 6.42 0.90
N GLN A 49 -6.03 6.89 1.02
CA GLN A 49 -7.26 6.09 1.10
C GLN A 49 -7.88 5.74 -0.27
N ALA A 50 -7.32 6.18 -1.41
CA ALA A 50 -7.80 5.85 -2.76
C ALA A 50 -6.68 5.85 -3.85
N VAL A 51 -5.44 5.51 -3.50
CA VAL A 51 -4.26 5.70 -4.39
C VAL A 51 -3.76 4.37 -4.91
N ASP A 52 -3.55 4.30 -6.22
CA ASP A 52 -2.83 3.23 -6.90
C ASP A 52 -1.53 2.87 -6.18
N ARG A 53 -1.38 1.61 -5.78
CA ARG A 53 -0.16 1.10 -5.16
C ARG A 53 0.50 0.12 -6.10
N PHE A 54 1.53 0.59 -6.77
CA PHE A 54 2.38 -0.19 -7.64
C PHE A 54 3.74 -0.38 -6.98
N LEU A 55 3.93 -1.55 -6.37
CA LEU A 55 5.08 -1.82 -5.51
C LEU A 55 5.88 -3.01 -6.03
N TRP A 56 7.20 -2.88 -5.97
CA TRP A 56 8.14 -3.98 -6.06
C TRP A 56 8.78 -4.15 -4.69
N ASN A 57 8.58 -5.31 -4.06
CA ASN A 57 9.21 -5.63 -2.79
C ASN A 57 10.38 -6.59 -3.05
N ASP A 58 11.61 -6.12 -2.84
CA ASP A 58 12.79 -6.96 -2.97
C ASP A 58 12.85 -7.97 -1.80
N ARG A 59 13.36 -9.18 -2.09
CA ARG A 59 13.63 -10.22 -1.09
C ARG A 59 12.40 -10.53 -0.26
N SER A 60 11.28 -10.70 -0.94
CA SER A 60 10.01 -11.03 -0.33
C SER A 60 9.29 -12.15 -1.05
N ASN A 61 8.52 -12.89 -0.25
CA ASN A 61 7.56 -13.86 -0.72
C ASN A 61 6.17 -13.34 -0.40
N GLY A 62 5.29 -13.31 -1.41
CA GLY A 62 3.87 -13.06 -1.22
C GLY A 62 3.24 -14.16 -0.37
N ILE A 63 2.30 -13.77 0.48
CA ILE A 63 1.43 -14.65 1.24
C ILE A 63 0.07 -14.57 0.60
N ALA A 64 -0.49 -15.72 0.25
CA ALA A 64 -1.87 -15.84 -0.14
C ALA A 64 -2.69 -16.47 0.98
N THR A 65 -3.96 -16.07 1.08
CA THR A 65 -4.96 -16.63 1.97
C THR A 65 -6.11 -17.20 1.16
N GLN A 66 -6.59 -18.36 1.57
CA GLN A 66 -7.81 -18.96 1.07
C GLN A 66 -8.89 -18.77 2.14
N ARG A 67 -10.03 -18.22 1.71
CA ARG A 67 -11.21 -18.03 2.57
C ARG A 67 -12.36 -18.84 1.98
N TRP A 68 -12.71 -19.94 2.63
CA TRP A 68 -13.66 -20.96 2.12
C TRP A 68 -13.19 -21.58 0.79
N ASP A 69 -14.12 -22.09 -0.03
CA ASP A 69 -13.82 -22.68 -1.35
C ASP A 69 -13.50 -21.63 -2.43
N PHE A 70 -13.50 -20.35 -2.07
CA PHE A 70 -13.06 -19.27 -2.96
C PHE A 70 -11.54 -19.28 -3.04
N GLY A 71 -11.00 -19.09 -4.25
CA GLY A 71 -9.57 -19.22 -4.55
C GLY A 71 -8.65 -18.29 -3.76
N TRP A 72 -7.36 -18.33 -4.10
CA TRP A 72 -6.32 -17.67 -3.31
C TRP A 72 -6.27 -16.16 -3.53
N GLN A 73 -6.17 -15.41 -2.42
CA GLN A 73 -6.10 -13.95 -2.41
C GLN A 73 -4.83 -13.48 -1.72
N TYR A 74 -4.23 -12.39 -2.17
CA TYR A 74 -3.09 -11.80 -1.48
C TYR A 74 -3.45 -11.33 -0.06
N ALA A 75 -2.56 -11.61 0.90
CA ALA A 75 -2.72 -11.23 2.31
C ALA A 75 -1.59 -10.34 2.84
N GLY A 76 -0.48 -10.23 2.09
CA GLY A 76 0.72 -9.49 2.49
C GLY A 76 2.00 -10.18 2.02
N ASP A 77 3.15 -9.62 2.33
CA ASP A 77 4.46 -10.20 2.02
C ASP A 77 5.32 -10.38 3.27
N ILE A 78 6.20 -11.37 3.25
CA ILE A 78 7.24 -11.57 4.26
C ILE A 78 8.61 -11.59 3.60
N ARG A 79 9.67 -11.44 4.40
CA ARG A 79 11.05 -11.59 3.91
C ARG A 79 11.23 -13.01 3.33
N GLY A 80 11.80 -13.09 2.14
CA GLY A 80 11.89 -14.30 1.36
C GLY A 80 12.97 -14.24 0.27
N ASN A 81 12.99 -15.25 -0.59
CA ASN A 81 14.02 -15.43 -1.62
C ASN A 81 13.47 -15.17 -3.03
N GLY A 82 12.65 -14.14 -3.16
CA GLY A 82 12.07 -13.70 -4.44
C GLY A 82 11.77 -12.20 -4.43
N SER A 83 10.92 -11.77 -5.36
CA SER A 83 10.40 -10.41 -5.41
C SER A 83 8.89 -10.45 -5.54
N CYS A 84 8.18 -9.81 -4.61
CA CYS A 84 6.73 -9.72 -4.65
C CYS A 84 6.32 -8.38 -5.27
N ILE A 85 5.61 -8.46 -6.39
CA ILE A 85 5.02 -7.29 -7.07
C ILE A 85 3.57 -7.16 -6.65
N VAL A 86 3.15 -5.96 -6.29
CA VAL A 86 1.76 -5.64 -5.96
C VAL A 86 1.27 -4.54 -6.88
N LEU A 87 0.24 -4.83 -7.68
CA LEU A 87 -0.46 -3.90 -8.55
C LEU A 87 -1.86 -3.71 -8.03
N HIS A 88 -2.05 -2.69 -7.20
CA HIS A 88 -3.35 -2.33 -6.67
C HIS A 88 -3.83 -1.03 -7.31
N HIS A 89 -4.89 -1.09 -8.10
CA HIS A 89 -5.49 0.07 -8.75
C HIS A 89 -6.88 0.30 -8.17
N TYR A 90 -7.18 1.51 -7.71
CA TYR A 90 -8.53 1.84 -7.19
C TYR A 90 -9.01 3.16 -7.78
N ARG A 91 -10.15 3.12 -8.51
CA ARG A 91 -10.79 4.30 -9.08
C ARG A 91 -12.27 4.37 -8.70
N PRO A 92 -12.65 5.23 -7.74
CA PRO A 92 -14.05 5.42 -7.37
C PRO A 92 -14.85 6.16 -8.46
N GLU A 93 -14.21 6.98 -9.30
CA GLU A 93 -14.88 7.74 -10.37
C GLU A 93 -15.49 6.87 -11.47
N HIS A 94 -15.06 5.60 -11.57
CA HIS A 94 -15.59 4.63 -12.54
C HIS A 94 -16.92 3.98 -12.06
N GLU A 95 -17.39 4.29 -10.85
CA GLU A 95 -18.67 3.83 -10.28
C GLU A 95 -19.91 4.25 -11.09
N VAL A 96 -19.83 5.32 -11.88
CA VAL A 96 -20.99 5.90 -12.61
C VAL A 96 -21.31 5.16 -13.92
N TYR A 97 -20.42 4.29 -14.41
CA TYR A 97 -20.54 3.67 -15.75
C TYR A 97 -20.55 2.13 -15.76
N GLY A 98 -20.89 1.46 -14.67
CA GLY A 98 -21.06 0.00 -14.65
C GLY A 98 -19.74 -0.79 -14.65
N GLN A 99 -18.59 -0.12 -14.57
CA GLN A 99 -17.26 -0.73 -14.37
C GLN A 99 -16.91 -0.62 -12.89
N HIS A 100 -17.52 -1.48 -12.08
CA HIS A 100 -17.43 -1.36 -10.63
C HIS A 100 -16.08 -1.88 -10.11
N GLY A 101 -15.14 -0.95 -10.06
CA GLY A 101 -14.09 -0.89 -9.06
C GLY A 101 -12.72 -1.46 -9.45
N GLY A 102 -11.82 -1.37 -8.48
CA GLY A 102 -10.39 -1.56 -8.65
C GLY A 102 -9.98 -3.02 -8.85
N PHE A 103 -8.69 -3.23 -9.10
CA PHE A 103 -8.09 -4.55 -9.14
C PHE A 103 -6.86 -4.62 -8.23
N GLU A 104 -6.56 -5.83 -7.76
CA GLU A 104 -5.27 -6.20 -7.18
C GLU A 104 -4.74 -7.41 -7.95
N VAL A 105 -3.61 -7.22 -8.61
CA VAL A 105 -2.83 -8.29 -9.21
C VAL A 105 -1.52 -8.37 -8.43
N VAL A 106 -1.23 -9.54 -7.86
CA VAL A 106 0.02 -9.77 -7.14
C VAL A 106 0.78 -10.88 -7.83
N ILE A 107 2.07 -10.65 -8.06
CA ILE A 107 2.93 -11.55 -8.83
C ILE A 107 4.16 -11.87 -7.98
N GLN A 108 4.49 -13.15 -7.88
CA GLN A 108 5.71 -13.63 -7.25
C GLN A 108 6.75 -13.95 -8.33
N LEU A 109 7.89 -13.24 -8.29
CA LEU A 109 9.04 -13.51 -9.15
C LEU A 109 10.17 -14.22 -8.40
N PRO A 110 11.05 -14.94 -9.10
CA PRO A 110 12.28 -15.47 -8.51
C PRO A 110 13.25 -14.34 -8.16
N LYS A 111 14.23 -14.62 -7.29
CA LYS A 111 15.19 -13.61 -6.79
C LYS A 111 16.11 -13.05 -7.87
N ASP A 112 16.42 -13.86 -8.87
CA ASP A 112 17.36 -13.56 -9.95
C ASP A 112 16.68 -12.94 -11.19
N ALA A 113 15.41 -12.53 -11.08
CA ALA A 113 14.71 -11.83 -12.15
C ALA A 113 15.47 -10.56 -12.58
N ALA A 114 15.77 -10.48 -13.87
CA ALA A 114 16.59 -9.45 -14.49
C ALA A 114 15.82 -8.70 -15.58
N VAL A 115 16.36 -7.54 -15.96
CA VAL A 115 15.83 -6.76 -17.08
C VAL A 115 15.93 -7.58 -18.37
N GLY A 116 14.83 -7.63 -19.12
CA GLY A 116 14.68 -8.43 -20.33
C GLY A 116 13.97 -9.77 -20.10
N ASP A 117 13.86 -10.23 -18.86
CA ASP A 117 13.18 -11.48 -18.55
C ASP A 117 11.68 -11.37 -18.76
N GLN A 118 11.09 -12.44 -19.30
CA GLN A 118 9.66 -12.65 -19.40
C GLN A 118 9.28 -13.92 -18.63
N PHE A 119 8.28 -13.82 -17.78
CA PHE A 119 7.77 -14.92 -16.97
C PHE A 119 6.32 -15.21 -17.35
N ALA A 120 6.03 -16.49 -17.63
CA ALA A 120 4.67 -16.98 -17.63
C ALA A 120 4.15 -17.06 -16.19
N LEU A 121 2.90 -16.67 -16.00
CA LEU A 121 2.26 -16.59 -14.69
C LEU A 121 1.16 -17.64 -14.57
N PHE A 122 1.12 -18.32 -13.42
CA PHE A 122 0.16 -19.37 -13.13
C PHE A 122 -0.64 -19.04 -11.86
N PRO A 123 -1.95 -19.32 -11.82
CA PRO A 123 -2.72 -19.18 -10.59
C PRO A 123 -2.14 -20.09 -9.52
N ILE A 124 -2.29 -19.71 -8.25
CA ILE A 124 -2.04 -20.64 -7.15
C ILE A 124 -3.06 -21.80 -7.27
N PRO A 125 -2.61 -23.06 -7.30
CA PRO A 125 -3.52 -24.20 -7.42
C PRO A 125 -4.58 -24.21 -6.30
N PRO A 126 -5.87 -24.41 -6.63
CA PRO A 126 -6.97 -24.32 -5.66
C PRO A 126 -6.88 -25.38 -4.56
N ASP A 127 -6.24 -26.52 -4.86
CA ASP A 127 -6.02 -27.67 -3.97
C ASP A 127 -4.73 -27.57 -3.14
N ARG A 128 -3.95 -26.48 -3.29
CA ARG A 128 -2.74 -26.27 -2.50
C ARG A 128 -3.04 -26.38 -1.01
N LYS A 129 -2.26 -27.19 -0.30
CA LYS A 129 -2.35 -27.25 1.15
C LYS A 129 -1.76 -25.97 1.75
N GLY A 130 -2.59 -25.12 2.32
CA GLY A 130 -2.14 -24.02 3.17
C GLY A 130 -2.03 -24.44 4.63
N GLU A 131 -1.26 -23.68 5.40
CA GLU A 131 -1.24 -23.78 6.86
C GLU A 131 -2.56 -23.26 7.43
N ALA A 132 -3.22 -24.09 8.23
CA ALA A 132 -4.48 -23.72 8.88
C ALA A 132 -4.21 -22.74 10.03
N GLN A 133 -4.89 -21.61 10.00
CA GLN A 133 -4.93 -20.61 11.07
C GLN A 133 -6.35 -20.55 11.67
N PRO A 134 -6.54 -19.91 12.83
CA PRO A 134 -7.85 -19.73 13.43
C PRO A 134 -8.88 -19.17 12.43
N HIS A 135 -10.15 -19.57 12.58
CA HIS A 135 -11.28 -19.17 11.71
C HIS A 135 -11.25 -19.75 10.28
N ASP A 136 -10.74 -20.97 10.12
CA ASP A 136 -10.77 -21.73 8.84
C ASP A 136 -10.11 -20.98 7.67
N ARG A 137 -9.11 -20.16 8.00
CA ARG A 137 -8.27 -19.50 6.99
C ARG A 137 -7.05 -20.36 6.75
N ARG A 138 -6.75 -20.58 5.47
CA ARG A 138 -5.50 -21.22 5.07
C ARG A 138 -4.58 -20.19 4.49
N TYR A 139 -3.30 -20.30 4.80
CA TYR A 139 -2.26 -19.42 4.27
C TYR A 139 -1.23 -20.25 3.53
N THR A 140 -0.73 -19.72 2.41
CA THR A 140 0.39 -20.31 1.69
C THR A 140 1.33 -19.21 1.24
N LEU A 141 2.60 -19.56 1.08
CA LEU A 141 3.52 -18.72 0.33
C LEU A 141 3.24 -18.90 -1.17
N MET A 142 3.36 -17.79 -1.88
CA MET A 142 3.40 -17.78 -3.34
C MET A 142 4.77 -18.30 -3.79
N LEU A 143 4.78 -19.15 -4.81
CA LEU A 143 5.99 -19.64 -5.46
C LEU A 143 6.35 -18.76 -6.65
N PRO A 144 7.63 -18.73 -7.09
CA PRO A 144 8.01 -18.02 -8.31
C PRO A 144 7.17 -18.41 -9.53
N GLY A 145 6.71 -17.41 -10.28
CA GLY A 145 5.81 -17.59 -11.42
C GLY A 145 4.33 -17.62 -11.03
N GLU A 146 3.98 -17.48 -9.75
CA GLU A 146 2.58 -17.46 -9.34
C GLU A 146 2.00 -16.07 -9.25
N PHE A 147 0.68 -15.99 -9.47
CA PHE A 147 -0.05 -14.76 -9.28
C PHE A 147 -1.43 -14.99 -8.65
N THR A 148 -1.94 -13.94 -8.03
CA THR A 148 -3.34 -13.84 -7.58
C THR A 148 -3.98 -12.63 -8.22
N VAL A 149 -5.29 -12.72 -8.46
CA VAL A 149 -6.09 -11.61 -8.97
C VAL A 149 -7.32 -11.45 -8.09
N ARG A 150 -7.63 -10.19 -7.78
CA ARG A 150 -8.82 -9.80 -7.03
C ARG A 150 -9.43 -8.54 -7.64
N THR A 151 -10.75 -8.48 -7.66
CA THR A 151 -11.51 -7.25 -7.96
C THR A 151 -12.07 -6.67 -6.65
N PHE A 152 -12.21 -5.34 -6.60
CA PHE A 152 -12.86 -4.61 -5.51
C PHE A 152 -13.93 -3.69 -6.07
N GLY A 153 -14.89 -3.26 -5.25
CA GLY A 153 -16.02 -2.43 -5.66
C GLY A 153 -17.35 -3.12 -5.31
N ASP A 154 -18.38 -2.89 -6.13
CA ASP A 154 -19.72 -3.44 -5.89
C ASP A 154 -19.78 -4.97 -6.03
N HIS A 155 -18.83 -5.57 -6.76
CA HIS A 155 -18.65 -7.01 -6.82
C HIS A 155 -17.20 -7.40 -6.52
N MET A 156 -16.99 -8.11 -5.40
CA MET A 156 -15.69 -8.63 -5.00
C MET A 156 -15.53 -10.08 -5.47
N GLY A 157 -14.66 -10.28 -6.45
CA GLY A 157 -14.26 -11.59 -6.96
C GLY A 157 -12.77 -11.84 -6.75
N SER A 158 -12.37 -13.10 -6.81
CA SER A 158 -10.94 -13.47 -6.85
C SER A 158 -10.76 -14.66 -7.77
N LEU A 159 -9.54 -14.81 -8.30
CA LEU A 159 -9.18 -15.91 -9.16
C LEU A 159 -9.51 -17.25 -8.49
N VAL A 160 -10.35 -18.05 -9.15
CA VAL A 160 -10.81 -19.36 -8.68
C VAL A 160 -10.45 -20.45 -9.68
N ALA A 161 -10.66 -21.71 -9.32
CA ALA A 161 -10.35 -22.86 -10.18
C ALA A 161 -11.05 -22.79 -11.55
N GLU A 162 -12.26 -22.23 -11.58
CA GLU A 162 -13.10 -22.10 -12.78
C GLU A 162 -12.80 -20.84 -13.60
N SER A 163 -11.88 -19.99 -13.14
CA SER A 163 -11.49 -18.79 -13.89
C SER A 163 -10.79 -19.17 -15.19
N GLU A 164 -11.22 -18.56 -16.30
CA GLU A 164 -10.55 -18.68 -17.58
C GLU A 164 -9.37 -17.71 -17.63
N ILE A 165 -8.18 -18.22 -17.92
CA ILE A 165 -6.95 -17.42 -18.05
C ILE A 165 -6.49 -17.52 -19.50
N ARG A 166 -6.69 -16.45 -20.27
CA ARG A 166 -6.35 -16.39 -21.70
C ARG A 166 -4.90 -15.93 -21.91
N LYS A 167 -4.43 -15.00 -21.08
CA LYS A 167 -3.05 -14.50 -21.06
C LYS A 167 -2.60 -14.25 -19.63
N SER A 168 -1.33 -14.54 -19.36
CA SER A 168 -0.74 -14.33 -18.04
C SER A 168 0.79 -14.27 -18.15
N THR A 169 1.34 -13.11 -18.47
CA THR A 169 2.78 -12.89 -18.51
C THR A 169 3.19 -11.57 -17.87
N VAL A 170 4.43 -11.51 -17.41
CA VAL A 170 5.08 -10.27 -16.97
C VAL A 170 6.47 -10.18 -17.58
N THR A 171 6.82 -9.01 -18.08
CA THR A 171 8.15 -8.72 -18.65
C THR A 171 8.81 -7.59 -17.88
N LEU A 172 10.07 -7.77 -17.50
CA LEU A 172 10.85 -6.74 -16.81
C LEU A 172 11.52 -5.85 -17.85
N LYS A 173 11.11 -4.59 -17.95
CA LYS A 173 11.61 -3.65 -18.96
C LYS A 173 12.83 -2.87 -18.48
N THR A 174 12.77 -2.30 -17.28
CA THR A 174 13.89 -1.57 -16.68
C THR A 174 13.87 -1.70 -15.16
N MET A 175 15.05 -1.60 -14.55
CA MET A 175 15.18 -1.66 -13.09
C MET A 175 16.25 -0.67 -12.63
N SER A 176 15.86 0.25 -11.76
CA SER A 176 16.74 1.17 -11.03
C SER A 176 16.73 0.83 -9.53
N VAL A 177 17.43 1.65 -8.74
CA VAL A 177 17.47 1.51 -7.28
C VAL A 177 16.11 1.80 -6.65
N ASP A 178 15.34 2.73 -7.23
CA ASP A 178 14.10 3.25 -6.66
C ASP A 178 12.84 2.83 -7.42
N ARG A 179 12.99 2.32 -8.65
CA ARG A 179 11.86 1.99 -9.54
C ARG A 179 12.11 0.74 -10.38
N VAL A 180 11.03 0.11 -10.78
CA VAL A 180 11.03 -0.98 -11.77
C VAL A 180 9.93 -0.71 -12.78
N LEU A 181 10.23 -0.81 -14.07
CA LEU A 181 9.23 -0.79 -15.12
C LEU A 181 8.97 -2.24 -15.55
N ILE A 182 7.71 -2.64 -15.47
CA ILE A 182 7.26 -3.94 -15.97
C ILE A 182 6.16 -3.75 -17.01
N HIS A 183 6.06 -4.70 -17.92
CA HIS A 183 4.89 -4.88 -18.79
C HIS A 183 4.10 -6.09 -18.29
N VAL A 184 2.79 -5.96 -18.17
CA VAL A 184 1.91 -7.01 -17.65
C VAL A 184 0.83 -7.29 -18.69
N GLU A 185 0.76 -8.55 -19.12
CA GLU A 185 -0.32 -9.10 -19.93
C GLU A 185 -1.10 -10.10 -19.09
N VAL A 186 -2.26 -9.69 -18.56
CA VAL A 186 -3.16 -10.56 -17.78
C VAL A 186 -4.56 -10.41 -18.34
N ASP A 187 -5.11 -11.49 -18.88
CA ASP A 187 -6.47 -11.55 -19.40
C ASP A 187 -7.19 -12.73 -18.75
N VAL A 188 -8.06 -12.41 -17.79
CA VAL A 188 -8.71 -13.36 -16.88
C VAL A 188 -10.19 -13.06 -16.77
N THR A 189 -11.01 -14.09 -16.91
CA THR A 189 -12.44 -14.05 -16.57
C THR A 189 -12.66 -14.69 -15.21
N ILE A 190 -13.25 -13.93 -14.29
CA ILE A 190 -13.62 -14.42 -12.96
C ILE A 190 -15.13 -14.71 -12.98
N PRO A 191 -15.58 -15.97 -12.88
CA PRO A 191 -16.99 -16.35 -13.01
C PRO A 191 -17.89 -15.56 -12.05
N GLU A 192 -19.03 -15.09 -12.54
CA GLU A 192 -19.99 -14.26 -11.78
C GLU A 192 -19.47 -12.87 -11.36
N PHE A 193 -18.23 -12.52 -11.71
CA PHE A 193 -17.58 -11.26 -11.42
C PHE A 193 -17.06 -10.58 -12.70
N TYR A 194 -16.14 -9.62 -12.55
CA TYR A 194 -15.56 -8.85 -13.65
C TYR A 194 -14.34 -9.53 -14.26
N ASP A 195 -14.22 -9.37 -15.57
CA ASP A 195 -13.00 -9.65 -16.32
C ASP A 195 -11.91 -8.64 -15.99
N ILE A 196 -10.67 -9.11 -15.90
CA ILE A 196 -9.49 -8.26 -15.82
C ILE A 196 -8.68 -8.46 -17.11
N ASN A 197 -8.54 -7.38 -17.87
CA ASN A 197 -7.71 -7.32 -19.06
C ASN A 197 -6.68 -6.20 -18.92
N LEU A 198 -5.45 -6.60 -18.67
CA LEU A 198 -4.28 -5.75 -18.58
C LEU A 198 -3.34 -6.12 -19.73
N ASP A 199 -2.96 -5.13 -20.52
CA ASP A 199 -1.90 -5.21 -21.54
C ASP A 199 -1.20 -3.85 -21.54
N GLN A 200 -0.43 -3.58 -20.48
CA GLN A 200 0.14 -2.25 -20.27
C GLN A 200 1.38 -2.25 -19.38
N ASP A 201 2.07 -1.11 -19.38
CA ASP A 201 3.26 -0.86 -18.60
C ASP A 201 2.93 -0.26 -17.23
N PHE A 202 3.60 -0.75 -16.20
CA PHE A 202 3.51 -0.25 -14.84
C PHE A 202 4.88 0.17 -14.32
N THR A 203 4.97 1.41 -13.83
CA THR A 203 6.14 1.88 -13.08
C THR A 203 5.90 1.64 -11.59
N LEU A 204 6.70 0.76 -11.02
CA LEU A 204 6.61 0.35 -9.62
C LEU A 204 7.60 1.12 -8.78
N LYS A 205 7.21 1.48 -7.56
CA LYS A 205 8.16 1.91 -6.53
C LYS A 205 8.88 0.69 -5.98
N ARG A 206 10.21 0.73 -6.02
CA ARG A 206 11.07 -0.34 -5.50
C ARG A 206 11.35 -0.13 -4.02
N ASN A 207 10.93 -1.12 -3.22
CA ASN A 207 11.19 -1.18 -1.79
C ASN A 207 12.32 -2.17 -1.55
N SER A 208 13.57 -1.67 -1.50
CA SER A 208 14.69 -2.46 -1.02
C SER A 208 14.62 -2.56 0.50
N LYS A 209 14.19 -3.72 1.00
CA LYS A 209 14.43 -4.06 2.41
C LYS A 209 15.94 -4.34 2.54
N ASN A 210 16.72 -3.28 2.81
CA ASN A 210 18.17 -3.41 3.04
C ASN A 210 18.41 -4.46 4.13
N ASP A 211 19.37 -5.35 3.89
CA ASP A 211 19.88 -6.23 4.93
C ASP A 211 20.56 -5.34 5.98
N GLY A 212 19.99 -5.30 7.19
CA GLY A 212 20.79 -5.04 8.38
C GLY A 212 21.72 -6.20 8.67
#